data_AF-A0A6P9AT05-F1
#
_entry.id   AF-A0A6P9AT05-F1
#
_cell.length_a   1.000
_cell.length_b   1.000
_cell.length_c   1.000
_cell.angle_alpha   90.00
_cell.angle_beta   90.00
_cell.angle_gamma   90.00
#
_symmetry.space_group_name_H-M   'P 1'
#
loop_
_entity.id
_entity.type
_entity.pdbx_description
1 polymer ?
#
loop_
_entity_poly.entity_id
_entity_poly.type
_entity_poly.pdbx_seq_one_letter_code
_entity_poly.pdbx_strand_id
1 'polypeptide(L)'
;MSNKKPELIEMLLISTNPYDFQFVSQGEITVASIDDQEELMATDSAIDILGFTAEEKTAIYKLTGAVMHYGNMKFKQKQREEQAEPDGTEVADKAAYLMNLNSADLLKALCYPRVKVGNEYVTKGQTVQQVYNNVGALAKAVFEKMFLWMVIRINQQLDTKQPRQYFIGVLDIAGFEIFDYNSLEQLCINFTNEKLQQFFNHHMFVLEQEEYKKEGIEWEFIDFGMDLAACIELIEKPMGIFSILEEECMFPKATDTSFKNKLYDQHLGKSNNFQKPKPAKGKAEAHFSLVHYAGTVDYNISGWLDKNKDPLNETVVGLYQKSSMKTLALLFADRPVEEGKKAAKKKGSSFQTVSALFRENLNKLMSNLRSTHPHFVRCLIPNETKTPGAMEHELVLHQLRCNGVLEGIRICRKGFPSRIIYADFKQ
;
A
#
# COMPACT_ATOMS: atom_id res chain seq x y z
N MET A 1 -6.83 -6.70 -24.01
CA MET A 1 -6.72 -5.23 -24.12
C MET A 1 -7.84 -4.74 -25.02
N SER A 2 -8.51 -3.64 -24.67
CA SER A 2 -9.79 -3.23 -25.28
C SER A 2 -9.70 -2.78 -26.74
N ASN A 3 -8.52 -2.38 -27.21
CA ASN A 3 -8.24 -1.96 -28.60
C ASN A 3 -9.13 -0.82 -29.12
N LYS A 4 -9.73 -0.01 -28.24
CA LYS A 4 -10.58 1.13 -28.62
C LYS A 4 -9.80 2.26 -29.32
N LYS A 5 -8.52 2.41 -28.96
CA LYS A 5 -7.55 3.33 -29.56
C LYS A 5 -6.37 2.54 -30.12
N PRO A 6 -6.46 1.98 -31.34
CA PRO A 6 -5.42 1.11 -31.92
C PRO A 6 -4.05 1.79 -32.02
N GLU A 7 -4.02 3.12 -32.18
CA GLU A 7 -2.80 3.92 -32.18
C GLU A 7 -2.01 3.77 -30.87
N LEU A 8 -2.69 3.50 -29.73
CA LEU A 8 -2.01 3.22 -28.47
C LEU A 8 -1.36 1.84 -28.48
N ILE A 9 -1.99 0.83 -29.10
CA ILE A 9 -1.41 -0.52 -29.21
C ILE A 9 -0.09 -0.47 -29.99
N GLU A 10 -0.09 0.25 -31.12
CA GLU A 10 1.10 0.47 -31.93
C GLU A 10 2.15 1.30 -31.19
N MET A 11 1.76 2.42 -30.57
CA MET A 11 2.67 3.28 -29.81
C MET A 11 3.36 2.54 -28.66
N LEU A 12 2.63 1.65 -27.99
CA LEU A 12 3.11 0.90 -26.83
C LEU A 12 3.80 -0.42 -27.21
N LEU A 13 3.82 -0.77 -28.50
CA LEU A 13 4.41 -2.01 -29.01
C LEU A 13 3.84 -3.26 -28.31
N ILE A 14 2.55 -3.23 -27.98
CA ILE A 14 1.85 -4.31 -27.29
C ILE A 14 0.92 -5.07 -28.24
N SER A 15 0.49 -6.27 -27.85
CA SER A 15 -0.59 -6.99 -28.52
C SER A 15 -1.93 -6.72 -27.84
N THR A 16 -3.01 -7.20 -28.45
CA THR A 16 -4.34 -7.14 -27.84
C THR A 16 -4.60 -8.29 -26.86
N ASN A 17 -3.78 -9.34 -26.88
CA ASN A 17 -3.90 -10.53 -26.04
C ASN A 17 -3.19 -10.33 -24.68
N PRO A 18 -3.92 -10.25 -23.55
CA PRO A 18 -3.31 -9.99 -22.25
C PRO A 18 -2.41 -11.12 -21.75
N TYR A 19 -2.63 -12.35 -22.21
CA TYR A 19 -1.77 -13.50 -21.90
C TYR A 19 -0.34 -13.35 -22.44
N ASP A 20 -0.11 -12.42 -23.36
CA ASP A 20 1.23 -12.09 -23.81
C ASP A 20 2.03 -11.32 -22.74
N PHE A 21 1.39 -10.85 -21.66
CA PHE A 21 1.98 -10.03 -20.60
C PHE A 21 1.77 -10.65 -19.21
N GLN A 22 2.83 -11.25 -18.66
CA GLN A 22 2.74 -12.05 -17.43
C GLN A 22 2.23 -11.26 -16.20
N PHE A 23 2.59 -9.98 -16.08
CA PHE A 23 2.21 -9.17 -14.92
C PHE A 23 0.71 -8.85 -14.84
N VAL A 24 -0.02 -8.94 -15.95
CA VAL A 24 -1.44 -8.54 -16.02
C VAL A 24 -2.37 -9.70 -16.41
N SER A 25 -1.87 -10.94 -16.41
CA SER A 25 -2.62 -12.13 -16.86
C SER A 25 -2.66 -13.28 -15.84
N GLN A 26 -2.33 -13.00 -14.57
CA GLN A 26 -2.36 -14.03 -13.52
C GLN A 26 -3.76 -14.26 -12.93
N GLY A 27 -4.73 -13.39 -13.24
CA GLY A 27 -6.10 -13.45 -12.73
C GLY A 27 -7.14 -13.38 -13.84
N GLU A 28 -8.34 -12.93 -13.49
CA GLU A 28 -9.39 -12.67 -14.49
C GLU A 28 -9.04 -11.46 -15.35
N ILE A 29 -9.18 -11.63 -16.66
CA ILE A 29 -8.83 -10.62 -17.66
C ILE A 29 -10.05 -9.77 -18.06
N THR A 30 -11.25 -10.32 -17.93
CA THR A 30 -12.50 -9.68 -18.36
C THR A 30 -13.52 -9.73 -17.24
N VAL A 31 -14.15 -8.60 -16.94
CA VAL A 31 -15.21 -8.49 -15.94
C VAL A 31 -16.51 -8.16 -16.66
N ALA A 32 -17.52 -9.03 -16.56
CA ALA A 32 -18.75 -8.93 -17.36
C ALA A 32 -19.53 -7.61 -17.19
N SER A 33 -19.35 -6.91 -16.07
CA SER A 33 -20.02 -5.64 -15.76
C SER A 33 -19.25 -4.40 -16.20
N ILE A 34 -18.06 -4.53 -16.81
CA ILE A 34 -17.17 -3.42 -17.15
C ILE A 34 -16.88 -3.46 -18.65
N ASP A 35 -17.02 -2.32 -19.32
CA ASP A 35 -16.57 -2.14 -20.70
C ASP A 35 -15.24 -1.38 -20.75
N ASP A 36 -14.14 -2.13 -20.88
CA ASP A 36 -12.79 -1.56 -20.97
C ASP A 36 -12.59 -0.62 -22.18
N GLN A 37 -13.47 -0.67 -23.20
CA GLN A 37 -13.42 0.28 -24.32
C GLN A 37 -13.95 1.65 -23.90
N GLU A 38 -15.08 1.68 -23.19
CA GLU A 38 -15.68 2.92 -22.70
C GLU A 38 -14.81 3.54 -21.59
N GLU A 39 -14.33 2.72 -20.66
CA GLU A 39 -13.45 3.16 -19.57
C GLU A 39 -12.13 3.77 -20.07
N LEU A 40 -11.56 3.23 -21.17
CA LEU A 40 -10.37 3.82 -21.79
C LEU A 40 -10.65 5.24 -22.31
N MET A 41 -11.79 5.45 -22.97
CA MET A 41 -12.16 6.77 -23.51
C MET A 41 -12.49 7.76 -22.39
N ALA A 42 -13.18 7.29 -21.33
CA ALA A 42 -13.47 8.09 -20.16
C ALA A 42 -12.17 8.55 -19.47
N THR A 43 -11.23 7.63 -19.27
CA THR A 43 -9.93 7.92 -18.67
C THR A 43 -9.10 8.87 -19.54
N ASP A 44 -9.03 8.62 -20.85
CA ASP A 44 -8.30 9.46 -21.81
C ASP A 44 -8.83 10.90 -21.81
N SER A 45 -10.15 11.07 -21.74
CA SER A 45 -10.82 12.39 -21.65
C SER A 45 -10.59 13.06 -20.30
N ALA A 46 -10.63 12.30 -19.20
CA ALA A 46 -10.39 12.82 -17.86
C ALA A 46 -8.97 13.40 -17.71
N ILE A 47 -7.96 12.76 -18.31
CA ILE A 47 -6.59 13.27 -18.35
C ILE A 47 -6.52 14.65 -19.01
N ASP A 48 -7.26 14.84 -20.11
CA ASP A 48 -7.31 16.12 -20.82
C ASP A 48 -8.04 17.19 -20.00
N ILE A 49 -9.17 16.85 -19.38
CA ILE A 49 -9.96 17.74 -18.50
C ILE A 49 -9.12 18.23 -17.30
N LEU A 50 -8.31 17.33 -16.72
CA LEU A 50 -7.41 17.63 -15.62
C LEU A 50 -6.18 18.46 -16.04
N GLY A 51 -6.05 18.82 -17.32
CA GLY A 51 -5.03 19.74 -17.81
C GLY A 51 -3.63 19.14 -17.88
N PHE A 52 -3.52 17.81 -18.04
CA PHE A 52 -2.26 17.19 -18.41
C PHE A 52 -1.88 17.57 -19.85
N THR A 53 -0.61 17.82 -20.10
CA THR A 53 -0.11 18.06 -21.46
C THR A 53 -0.13 16.78 -22.29
N ALA A 54 -0.15 16.90 -23.62
CA ALA A 54 -0.06 15.74 -24.51
C ALA A 54 1.25 14.93 -24.29
N GLU A 55 2.36 15.61 -23.94
CA GLU A 55 3.63 14.98 -23.59
C GLU A 55 3.50 14.15 -22.30
N GLU A 56 2.88 14.70 -21.25
CA GLU A 56 2.59 14.00 -20.00
C GLU A 56 1.64 12.81 -20.20
N LYS A 57 0.55 12.98 -20.95
CA LYS A 57 -0.40 11.91 -21.30
C LYS A 57 0.29 10.77 -22.05
N THR A 58 1.13 11.11 -23.03
CA THR A 58 1.93 10.11 -23.76
C THR A 58 2.90 9.39 -22.83
N ALA A 59 3.54 10.10 -21.89
CA ALA A 59 4.42 9.48 -20.91
C ALA A 59 3.67 8.51 -20.00
N ILE A 60 2.46 8.83 -19.54
CA ILE A 60 1.62 7.93 -18.73
C ILE A 60 1.38 6.61 -19.46
N TYR A 61 0.93 6.67 -20.72
CA TYR A 61 0.72 5.47 -21.52
C TYR A 61 2.03 4.69 -21.75
N LYS A 62 3.11 5.37 -22.15
CA LYS A 62 4.41 4.73 -22.42
C LYS A 62 4.99 4.04 -21.20
N LEU A 63 4.94 4.68 -20.03
CA LEU A 63 5.42 4.09 -18.78
C LEU A 63 4.56 2.88 -18.37
N THR A 64 3.24 2.96 -18.54
CA THR A 64 2.34 1.82 -18.29
C THR A 64 2.66 0.65 -19.23
N GLY A 65 2.88 0.93 -20.52
CA GLY A 65 3.32 -0.06 -21.50
C GLY A 65 4.67 -0.68 -21.16
N ALA A 66 5.64 0.14 -20.73
CA ALA A 66 6.96 -0.33 -20.33
C ALA A 66 6.89 -1.29 -19.14
N VAL A 67 6.05 -1.00 -18.13
CA VAL A 67 5.83 -1.88 -16.98
C VAL A 67 5.31 -3.26 -17.41
N MET A 68 4.44 -3.33 -18.41
CA MET A 68 3.98 -4.62 -18.96
C MET A 68 5.13 -5.38 -19.64
N HIS A 69 5.97 -4.70 -20.43
CA HIS A 69 7.15 -5.32 -21.07
C HIS A 69 8.21 -5.77 -20.05
N TYR A 70 8.37 -5.07 -18.93
CA TYR A 70 9.29 -5.49 -17.85
C TYR A 70 8.96 -6.90 -17.37
N GLY A 71 7.67 -7.24 -17.23
CA GLY A 71 7.23 -8.58 -16.83
C GLY A 71 7.54 -9.69 -17.83
N ASN A 72 7.91 -9.35 -19.06
CA ASN A 72 8.21 -10.29 -20.13
C ASN A 72 9.72 -10.42 -20.43
N MET A 73 10.57 -9.63 -19.79
CA MET A 73 12.02 -9.74 -19.97
C MET A 73 12.49 -11.12 -19.53
N LYS A 74 13.34 -11.76 -20.33
CA LYS A 74 13.86 -13.10 -20.03
C LYS A 74 15.35 -13.05 -19.78
N PHE A 75 15.77 -13.80 -18.78
CA PHE A 75 17.16 -13.96 -18.38
C PHE A 75 17.48 -15.43 -18.19
N LYS A 76 18.70 -15.81 -18.54
CA LYS A 76 19.22 -17.17 -18.36
C LYS A 76 20.53 -17.13 -17.60
N GLN A 77 20.90 -18.28 -17.06
CA GLN A 77 22.19 -18.43 -16.41
C GLN A 77 23.28 -18.55 -17.46
N LYS A 78 24.34 -17.75 -17.30
CA LYS A 78 25.51 -17.80 -18.17
C LYS A 78 26.23 -19.13 -18.02
N GLN A 79 26.73 -19.69 -19.12
CA GLN A 79 27.41 -20.98 -19.09
C GLN A 79 28.65 -20.92 -18.18
N ARG A 80 28.73 -21.84 -17.20
CA ARG A 80 29.83 -21.98 -16.23
C ARG A 80 29.97 -20.87 -15.17
N GLU A 81 29.00 -19.96 -15.08
CA GLU A 81 28.93 -18.93 -14.03
C GLU A 81 27.53 -18.95 -13.37
N GLU A 82 27.39 -18.49 -12.13
CA GLU A 82 26.07 -18.32 -11.48
C GLU A 82 25.36 -17.01 -11.88
N GLN A 83 25.99 -16.23 -12.77
CA GLN A 83 25.52 -14.92 -13.18
C GLN A 83 24.45 -15.00 -14.27
N ALA A 84 23.56 -14.01 -14.28
CA ALA A 84 22.52 -13.85 -15.29
C ALA A 84 23.06 -13.18 -16.55
N GLU A 85 22.57 -13.61 -17.71
CA GLU A 85 22.68 -12.91 -18.98
C GLU A 85 21.29 -12.76 -19.64
N PRO A 86 21.09 -11.72 -20.48
CA PRO A 86 19.82 -11.55 -21.19
C PRO A 86 19.53 -12.74 -22.11
N ASP A 87 18.30 -13.24 -22.09
CA ASP A 87 17.82 -14.29 -23.00
C ASP A 87 16.99 -13.67 -24.13
N GLY A 88 17.67 -12.85 -24.94
CA GLY A 88 17.07 -12.02 -25.98
C GLY A 88 17.00 -10.54 -25.58
N THR A 89 16.92 -9.67 -26.59
CA THR A 89 16.88 -8.22 -26.40
C THR A 89 15.54 -7.60 -26.79
N GLU A 90 14.71 -8.28 -27.57
CA GLU A 90 13.50 -7.69 -28.19
C GLU A 90 12.58 -6.99 -27.17
N VAL A 91 12.27 -7.65 -26.05
CA VAL A 91 11.41 -7.08 -25.01
C VAL A 91 12.10 -5.91 -24.30
N ALA A 92 13.40 -6.01 -24.07
CA ALA A 92 14.18 -4.92 -23.49
C ALA A 92 14.29 -3.72 -24.43
N ASP A 93 14.37 -3.96 -25.74
CA ASP A 93 14.37 -2.93 -26.77
C ASP A 93 13.04 -2.15 -26.77
N LYS A 94 11.91 -2.86 -26.67
CA LYS A 94 10.57 -2.24 -26.52
C LYS A 94 10.47 -1.43 -25.24
N ALA A 95 10.84 -2.01 -24.09
CA ALA A 95 10.77 -1.33 -22.80
C ALA A 95 11.68 -0.09 -22.75
N ALA A 96 12.92 -0.22 -23.24
CA ALA A 96 13.87 0.88 -23.31
C ALA A 96 13.40 1.98 -24.27
N TYR A 97 12.84 1.63 -25.43
CA TYR A 97 12.26 2.60 -26.36
C TYR A 97 11.12 3.40 -25.71
N LEU A 98 10.20 2.74 -25.01
CA LEU A 98 9.08 3.42 -24.33
C LEU A 98 9.56 4.35 -23.22
N MET A 99 10.64 4.00 -22.52
CA MET A 99 11.23 4.79 -21.45
C MET A 99 12.30 5.80 -21.93
N ASN A 100 12.53 5.90 -23.25
CA ASN A 100 13.61 6.67 -23.86
C ASN A 100 15.00 6.36 -23.26
N LEU A 101 15.34 5.08 -23.14
CA LEU A 101 16.61 4.57 -22.62
C LEU A 101 17.38 3.83 -23.72
N ASN A 102 18.67 3.60 -23.47
CA ASN A 102 19.46 2.67 -24.26
C ASN A 102 19.25 1.23 -23.74
N SER A 103 18.81 0.32 -24.62
CA SER A 103 18.53 -1.07 -24.26
C SER A 103 19.76 -1.84 -23.75
N ALA A 104 20.92 -1.64 -24.38
CA ALA A 104 22.15 -2.30 -23.96
C ALA A 104 22.61 -1.84 -22.57
N ASP A 105 22.50 -0.53 -22.29
CA ASP A 105 22.81 0.02 -20.96
C ASP A 105 21.83 -0.48 -19.91
N LEU A 106 20.52 -0.58 -20.24
CA LEU A 106 19.51 -1.13 -19.34
C LEU A 106 19.81 -2.58 -18.98
N LEU A 107 20.02 -3.44 -19.97
CA LEU A 107 20.35 -4.85 -19.76
C LEU A 107 21.65 -5.03 -18.97
N LYS A 108 22.66 -4.23 -19.29
CA LYS A 108 23.93 -4.23 -18.55
C LYS A 108 23.74 -3.80 -17.10
N ALA A 109 22.94 -2.75 -16.84
CA ALA A 109 22.67 -2.28 -15.49
C ALA A 109 21.87 -3.30 -14.66
N LEU A 110 20.97 -4.07 -15.30
CA LEU A 110 20.20 -5.13 -14.66
C LEU A 110 21.08 -6.33 -14.26
N CYS A 111 21.92 -6.84 -15.16
CA CYS A 111 22.77 -8.01 -14.88
C CYS A 111 24.03 -7.66 -14.09
N TYR A 112 24.59 -6.46 -14.30
CA TYR A 112 25.87 -6.00 -13.78
C TYR A 112 25.77 -4.59 -13.15
N PRO A 113 24.94 -4.41 -12.10
CA PRO A 113 24.85 -3.13 -11.39
C PRO A 113 26.20 -2.72 -10.80
N ARG A 114 26.46 -1.41 -10.82
CA ARG A 114 27.57 -0.77 -10.11
C ARG A 114 27.11 -0.43 -8.71
N VAL A 115 27.59 -1.19 -7.72
CA VAL A 115 27.22 -1.03 -6.32
C VAL A 115 28.32 -0.29 -5.59
N LYS A 116 27.95 0.66 -4.73
CA LYS A 116 28.90 1.35 -3.85
C LYS A 116 29.24 0.47 -2.66
N VAL A 117 30.51 0.11 -2.52
CA VAL A 117 31.04 -0.66 -1.38
C VAL A 117 32.07 0.22 -0.67
N GLY A 118 31.69 0.73 0.52
CA GLY A 118 32.49 1.74 1.20
C GLY A 118 32.56 3.04 0.38
N ASN A 119 33.76 3.40 -0.08
CA ASN A 119 34.00 4.60 -0.90
C ASN A 119 34.17 4.30 -2.39
N GLU A 120 34.18 3.03 -2.80
CA GLU A 120 34.42 2.62 -4.19
C GLU A 120 33.16 2.07 -4.85
N TYR A 121 33.11 2.13 -6.19
CA TYR A 121 32.05 1.52 -6.98
C TYR A 121 32.56 0.24 -7.63
N VAL A 122 31.94 -0.89 -7.30
CA VAL A 122 32.28 -2.20 -7.81
C VAL A 122 31.13 -2.73 -8.67
N THR A 123 31.46 -3.27 -9.84
CA THR A 123 30.48 -3.96 -10.69
C THR A 123 30.22 -5.35 -10.10
N LYS A 124 28.97 -5.65 -9.78
CA LYS A 124 28.56 -6.92 -9.17
C LYS A 124 27.60 -7.66 -10.08
N GLY A 125 27.98 -8.85 -10.54
CA GLY A 125 27.07 -9.75 -11.27
C GLY A 125 25.93 -10.23 -10.37
N GLN A 126 24.73 -10.31 -10.93
CA GLN A 126 23.52 -10.81 -10.27
C GLN A 126 23.17 -12.22 -10.75
N THR A 127 22.51 -13.02 -9.90
CA THR A 127 21.89 -14.27 -10.33
C THR A 127 20.59 -14.01 -11.09
N VAL A 128 20.11 -15.01 -11.83
CA VAL A 128 18.85 -14.89 -12.60
C VAL A 128 17.68 -14.45 -11.72
N GLN A 129 17.54 -15.07 -10.54
CA GLN A 129 16.48 -14.71 -9.60
C GLN A 129 16.61 -13.27 -9.09
N GLN A 130 17.83 -12.81 -8.80
CA GLN A 130 18.07 -11.43 -8.37
C GLN A 130 17.69 -10.43 -9.46
N VAL A 131 17.98 -10.73 -10.74
CA VAL A 131 17.56 -9.88 -11.85
C VAL A 131 16.05 -9.81 -11.96
N TYR A 132 15.33 -10.94 -11.91
CA TYR A 132 13.86 -10.94 -11.95
C TYR A 132 13.25 -10.14 -10.79
N ASN A 133 13.78 -10.29 -9.58
CA ASN A 133 13.33 -9.53 -8.42
C ASN A 133 13.55 -8.02 -8.63
N ASN A 134 14.72 -7.62 -9.14
CA ASN A 134 15.03 -6.22 -9.44
C ASN A 134 14.11 -5.66 -10.54
N VAL A 135 13.84 -6.42 -11.60
CA VAL A 135 12.91 -6.02 -12.67
C VAL A 135 11.51 -5.78 -12.10
N GLY A 136 11.02 -6.68 -11.24
CA GLY A 136 9.74 -6.51 -10.54
C GLY A 136 9.72 -5.28 -9.63
N ALA A 137 10.79 -5.04 -8.87
CA ALA A 137 10.91 -3.87 -8.00
C ALA A 137 10.90 -2.55 -8.81
N LEU A 138 11.66 -2.51 -9.92
CA LEU A 138 11.69 -1.34 -10.81
C LEU A 138 10.33 -1.08 -11.46
N ALA A 139 9.63 -2.14 -11.90
CA ALA A 139 8.29 -2.03 -12.47
C ALA A 139 7.30 -1.42 -11.46
N LYS A 140 7.31 -1.92 -10.21
CA LYS A 140 6.51 -1.35 -9.11
C LYS A 140 6.87 0.11 -8.84
N ALA A 141 8.17 0.43 -8.73
CA ALA A 141 8.63 1.78 -8.42
C ALA A 141 8.27 2.78 -9.52
N VAL A 142 8.36 2.40 -10.79
CA VAL A 142 7.93 3.25 -11.92
C VAL A 142 6.43 3.53 -11.82
N PHE A 143 5.62 2.49 -11.61
CA PHE A 143 4.17 2.63 -11.52
C PHE A 143 3.75 3.48 -10.30
N GLU A 144 4.30 3.19 -9.12
CA GLU A 144 4.00 3.92 -7.89
C GLU A 144 4.39 5.39 -8.00
N LYS A 145 5.61 5.70 -8.45
CA LYS A 145 6.06 7.08 -8.61
C LYS A 145 5.23 7.82 -9.65
N MET A 146 4.86 7.16 -10.75
CA MET A 146 3.97 7.73 -11.76
C MET A 146 2.60 8.04 -11.16
N PHE A 147 2.00 7.10 -10.44
CA PHE A 147 0.71 7.29 -9.77
C PHE A 147 0.74 8.45 -8.76
N LEU A 148 1.74 8.48 -7.88
CA LEU A 148 1.92 9.56 -6.90
C LEU A 148 2.13 10.92 -7.59
N TRP A 149 2.88 10.95 -8.68
CA TRP A 149 3.05 12.16 -9.48
C TRP A 149 1.74 12.61 -10.13
N MET A 150 0.94 11.70 -10.67
CA MET A 150 -0.39 12.03 -11.20
C MET A 150 -1.28 12.64 -10.12
N VAL A 151 -1.31 12.07 -8.91
CA VAL A 151 -2.04 12.64 -7.76
C VAL A 151 -1.56 14.05 -7.44
N ILE A 152 -0.24 14.29 -7.43
CA ILE A 152 0.32 15.65 -7.21
C ILE A 152 -0.14 16.61 -8.31
N ARG A 153 -0.10 16.21 -9.59
CA ARG A 153 -0.55 17.04 -10.71
C ARG A 153 -2.03 17.36 -10.64
N ILE A 154 -2.86 16.37 -10.29
CA ILE A 154 -4.30 16.54 -10.05
C ILE A 154 -4.54 17.54 -8.91
N ASN A 155 -3.85 17.37 -7.77
CA ASN A 155 -3.98 18.27 -6.63
C ASN A 155 -3.57 19.72 -6.98
N GLN A 156 -2.53 19.91 -7.79
CA GLN A 156 -2.12 21.23 -8.26
C GLN A 156 -3.18 21.90 -9.14
N GLN A 157 -3.90 21.13 -9.95
CA GLN A 157 -4.95 21.64 -10.85
C GLN A 157 -6.26 21.91 -10.11
N LEU A 158 -6.55 21.14 -9.05
CA LEU A 158 -7.69 21.36 -8.16
C LEU A 158 -7.42 22.44 -7.09
N ASP A 159 -6.18 22.93 -6.97
CA ASP A 159 -5.85 23.99 -6.04
C ASP A 159 -6.31 25.36 -6.56
N THR A 160 -6.91 26.15 -5.67
CA THR A 160 -7.52 27.44 -6.02
C THR A 160 -7.00 28.51 -5.07
N LYS A 161 -6.70 29.71 -5.58
CA LYS A 161 -6.19 30.83 -4.77
C LYS A 161 -7.20 31.41 -3.77
N GLN A 162 -8.44 30.95 -3.76
CA GLN A 162 -9.46 31.46 -2.84
C GLN A 162 -9.22 30.94 -1.42
N PRO A 163 -9.37 31.79 -0.39
CA PRO A 163 -9.23 31.36 0.99
C PRO A 163 -10.31 30.34 1.35
N ARG A 164 -9.92 29.25 2.02
CA ARG A 164 -10.81 28.16 2.46
C ARG A 164 -10.86 28.15 3.98
N GLN A 165 -12.05 28.21 4.56
CA GLN A 165 -12.24 28.18 6.02
C GLN A 165 -12.58 26.79 6.56
N TYR A 166 -13.24 25.96 5.75
CA TYR A 166 -13.72 24.63 6.12
C TYR A 166 -13.43 23.65 4.99
N PHE A 167 -13.33 22.37 5.33
CA PHE A 167 -13.24 21.28 4.37
C PHE A 167 -14.02 20.07 4.85
N ILE A 168 -14.42 19.21 3.91
CA ILE A 168 -14.91 17.86 4.20
C ILE A 168 -13.84 16.89 3.70
N GLY A 169 -13.28 16.10 4.61
CA GLY A 169 -12.36 15.02 4.27
C GLY A 169 -13.13 13.72 4.11
N VAL A 170 -13.01 13.09 2.94
CA VAL A 170 -13.56 11.74 2.70
C VAL A 170 -12.39 10.77 2.77
N LEU A 171 -12.41 9.89 3.78
CA LEU A 171 -11.45 8.80 3.90
C LEU A 171 -12.06 7.54 3.32
N ASP A 172 -11.53 7.09 2.19
CA ASP A 172 -11.86 5.82 1.57
C ASP A 172 -10.67 4.87 1.76
N ILE A 173 -10.88 3.82 2.53
CA ILE A 173 -9.88 2.79 2.80
C ILE A 173 -10.57 1.44 2.90
N ALA A 174 -9.87 0.39 2.45
CA ALA A 174 -10.31 -0.98 2.65
C ALA A 174 -10.59 -1.28 4.14
N GLY A 175 -11.61 -2.10 4.38
CA GLY A 175 -11.93 -2.60 5.71
C GLY A 175 -10.85 -3.55 6.24
N PHE A 176 -11.10 -4.08 7.44
CA PHE A 176 -10.22 -5.09 8.03
C PHE A 176 -10.22 -6.37 7.17
N GLU A 177 -9.04 -6.87 6.78
CA GLU A 177 -8.88 -8.02 5.89
C GLU A 177 -8.36 -9.24 6.65
N ILE A 178 -9.06 -10.38 6.50
CA ILE A 178 -8.63 -11.67 7.04
C ILE A 178 -8.65 -12.69 5.89
N PHE A 179 -7.47 -12.97 5.34
CA PHE A 179 -7.30 -13.95 4.28
C PHE A 179 -6.64 -15.23 4.80
N ASP A 180 -6.60 -16.27 3.97
CA ASP A 180 -5.81 -17.47 4.24
C ASP A 180 -4.30 -17.20 4.24
N TYR A 181 -3.86 -16.18 3.47
CA TYR A 181 -2.48 -15.72 3.40
C TYR A 181 -2.41 -14.22 3.68
N ASN A 182 -1.98 -13.83 4.88
CA ASN A 182 -1.79 -12.43 5.26
C ASN A 182 -0.30 -12.09 5.31
N SER A 183 0.13 -11.08 4.56
CA SER A 183 1.51 -10.64 4.51
C SER A 183 1.67 -9.21 5.09
N LEU A 184 2.78 -8.54 4.80
CA LEU A 184 3.10 -7.21 5.32
C LEU A 184 2.03 -6.17 4.92
N GLU A 185 1.49 -6.29 3.71
CA GLU A 185 0.44 -5.42 3.16
C GLU A 185 -0.83 -5.49 4.02
N GLN A 186 -1.30 -6.70 4.34
CA GLN A 186 -2.43 -6.91 5.24
C GLN A 186 -2.15 -6.38 6.65
N LEU A 187 -0.92 -6.53 7.17
CA LEU A 187 -0.57 -5.98 8.49
C LEU A 187 -0.73 -4.44 8.49
N CYS A 188 -0.29 -3.76 7.43
CA CYS A 188 -0.47 -2.31 7.29
C CYS A 188 -1.95 -1.93 7.23
N ILE A 189 -2.75 -2.61 6.42
CA ILE A 189 -4.20 -2.34 6.30
C ILE A 189 -4.93 -2.58 7.63
N ASN A 190 -4.68 -3.71 8.27
CA ASN A 190 -5.30 -4.08 9.55
C ASN A 190 -4.87 -3.15 10.67
N PHE A 191 -3.61 -2.71 10.69
CA PHE A 191 -3.13 -1.71 11.63
C PHE A 191 -3.80 -0.34 11.46
N THR A 192 -4.01 0.12 10.21
CA THR A 192 -4.78 1.34 9.97
C THR A 192 -6.21 1.20 10.47
N ASN A 193 -6.87 0.06 10.19
CA ASN A 193 -8.21 -0.22 10.69
C ASN A 193 -8.28 -0.28 12.22
N GLU A 194 -7.28 -0.84 12.89
CA GLU A 194 -7.16 -0.84 14.36
C GLU A 194 -7.12 0.59 14.91
N LYS A 195 -6.31 1.49 14.32
CA LYS A 195 -6.24 2.90 14.73
C LYS A 195 -7.52 3.67 14.44
N LEU A 196 -8.15 3.44 13.29
CA LEU A 196 -9.43 4.05 12.93
C LEU A 196 -10.55 3.58 13.86
N GLN A 197 -10.57 2.30 14.23
CA GLN A 197 -11.52 1.78 15.21
C GLN A 197 -11.29 2.39 16.59
N GLN A 198 -10.04 2.53 17.02
CA GLN A 198 -9.70 3.20 18.28
C GLN A 198 -10.13 4.68 18.28
N PHE A 199 -10.02 5.36 17.13
CA PHE A 199 -10.52 6.72 16.95
C PHE A 199 -12.05 6.79 16.97
N PHE A 200 -12.73 5.86 16.29
CA PHE A 200 -14.20 5.73 16.32
C PHE A 200 -14.69 5.52 17.75
N ASN A 201 -14.12 4.55 18.45
CA ASN A 201 -14.42 4.26 19.85
C ASN A 201 -14.31 5.55 20.66
N HIS A 202 -13.11 6.14 20.72
CA HIS A 202 -12.87 7.37 21.49
C HIS A 202 -13.87 8.48 21.16
N HIS A 203 -14.12 8.74 19.88
CA HIS A 203 -15.00 9.83 19.47
C HIS A 203 -16.47 9.58 19.81
N MET A 204 -16.97 8.37 19.54
CA MET A 204 -18.35 7.99 19.87
C MET A 204 -18.60 8.11 21.38
N PHE A 205 -17.65 7.67 22.20
CA PHE A 205 -17.74 7.77 23.66
C PHE A 205 -17.70 9.20 24.17
N VAL A 206 -16.76 10.02 23.69
CA VAL A 206 -16.62 11.41 24.13
C VAL A 206 -17.89 12.19 23.79
N LEU A 207 -18.39 12.08 22.54
CA LEU A 207 -19.63 12.75 22.13
C LEU A 207 -20.83 12.30 22.96
N GLU A 208 -20.96 11.00 23.22
CA GLU A 208 -22.09 10.47 23.98
C GLU A 208 -22.10 10.99 25.43
N GLN A 209 -20.92 11.10 26.05
CA GLN A 209 -20.79 11.64 27.40
C GLN A 209 -20.95 13.16 27.47
N GLU A 210 -20.47 13.90 26.47
CA GLU A 210 -20.71 15.34 26.35
C GLU A 210 -22.21 15.65 26.23
N GLU A 211 -22.95 14.83 25.48
CA GLU A 211 -24.40 14.97 25.35
C GLU A 211 -25.11 14.69 26.68
N TYR A 212 -24.75 13.61 27.40
CA TYR A 212 -25.31 13.33 28.73
C TYR A 212 -25.05 14.46 29.73
N LYS A 213 -23.84 15.04 29.70
CA LYS A 213 -23.50 16.20 30.54
C LYS A 213 -24.32 17.43 30.16
N LYS A 214 -24.54 17.67 28.87
CA LYS A 214 -25.32 18.81 28.37
C LYS A 214 -26.80 18.68 28.71
N GLU A 215 -27.35 17.48 28.64
CA GLU A 215 -28.72 17.15 29.04
C GLU A 215 -28.90 17.02 30.57
N GLY A 216 -27.81 17.12 31.34
CA GLY A 216 -27.84 17.03 32.80
C GLY A 216 -28.16 15.62 33.34
N ILE A 217 -27.90 14.59 32.53
CA ILE A 217 -28.12 13.18 32.89
C ILE A 217 -26.97 12.73 33.81
N GLU A 218 -27.31 12.20 34.98
CA GLU A 218 -26.34 11.57 35.87
C GLU A 218 -25.81 10.28 35.22
N TRP A 219 -24.55 10.31 34.81
CA TRP A 219 -23.86 9.19 34.16
C TRP A 219 -22.46 9.01 34.74
N GLU A 220 -22.14 7.80 35.18
CA GLU A 220 -20.79 7.46 35.65
C GLU A 220 -19.82 7.36 34.46
N PHE A 221 -18.66 8.00 34.58
CA PHE A 221 -17.64 7.98 33.54
C PHE A 221 -17.08 6.57 33.38
N ILE A 222 -17.33 5.94 32.22
CA ILE A 222 -16.73 4.64 31.87
C ILE A 222 -15.75 4.87 30.72
N ASP A 223 -14.47 4.62 30.98
CA ASP A 223 -13.43 4.69 29.96
C ASP A 223 -13.35 3.38 29.17
N PHE A 224 -13.90 3.39 27.97
CA PHE A 224 -13.73 2.33 26.97
C PHE A 224 -12.70 2.74 25.89
N GLY A 225 -12.02 3.87 26.08
CA GLY A 225 -11.15 4.50 25.11
C GLY A 225 -9.78 3.85 24.94
N MET A 226 -9.48 2.73 25.61
CA MET A 226 -8.13 2.12 25.58
C MET A 226 -8.09 0.62 25.26
N ASP A 227 -9.20 -0.03 24.96
CA ASP A 227 -9.23 -1.49 24.73
C ASP A 227 -8.34 -1.95 23.57
N LEU A 228 -8.13 -1.10 22.56
CA LEU A 228 -7.32 -1.44 21.38
C LEU A 228 -5.88 -0.92 21.48
N ALA A 229 -5.56 -0.16 22.52
CA ALA A 229 -4.24 0.43 22.71
C ALA A 229 -3.14 -0.64 22.78
N ALA A 230 -3.40 -1.77 23.46
CA ALA A 230 -2.42 -2.85 23.59
C ALA A 230 -1.96 -3.41 22.24
N CYS A 231 -2.88 -3.59 21.28
CA CYS A 231 -2.55 -4.09 19.94
C CYS A 231 -1.83 -3.03 19.10
N ILE A 232 -2.32 -1.77 19.14
CA ILE A 232 -1.69 -0.66 18.43
C ILE A 232 -0.26 -0.44 18.92
N GLU A 233 -0.06 -0.45 20.24
CA GLU A 233 1.25 -0.26 20.85
C GLU A 233 2.22 -1.39 20.52
N LEU A 234 1.75 -2.64 20.53
CA LEU A 234 2.53 -3.80 20.09
C LEU A 234 3.09 -3.62 18.67
N ILE A 235 2.34 -2.96 17.78
CA ILE A 235 2.74 -2.77 16.38
C ILE A 235 3.66 -1.56 16.21
N GLU A 236 3.33 -0.39 16.79
CA GLU A 236 3.96 0.89 16.43
C GLU A 236 5.00 1.43 17.40
N LYS A 237 4.97 1.02 18.68
CA LYS A 237 5.87 1.57 19.70
C LYS A 237 7.32 1.12 19.47
N PRO A 238 8.29 1.78 20.11
CA PRO A 238 9.66 1.27 20.18
C PRO A 238 9.66 -0.18 20.66
N MET A 239 10.49 -1.03 20.06
CA MET A 239 10.52 -2.48 20.30
C MET A 239 9.21 -3.22 19.91
N GLY A 240 8.29 -2.57 19.20
CA GLY A 240 7.15 -3.21 18.56
C GLY A 240 7.51 -3.82 17.20
N ILE A 241 6.51 -4.42 16.54
CA ILE A 241 6.70 -5.20 15.31
C ILE A 241 7.41 -4.39 14.21
N PHE A 242 6.93 -3.18 13.91
CA PHE A 242 7.55 -2.35 12.87
C PHE A 242 8.98 -1.92 13.25
N SER A 243 9.23 -1.62 14.52
CA SER A 243 10.57 -1.23 14.97
C SER A 243 11.58 -2.37 14.81
N ILE A 244 11.19 -3.60 15.16
CA ILE A 244 12.05 -4.79 15.02
C ILE A 244 12.27 -5.10 13.53
N LEU A 245 11.23 -4.97 12.71
CA LEU A 245 11.33 -5.18 11.27
C LEU A 245 12.32 -4.19 10.63
N GLU A 246 12.23 -2.91 11.01
CA GLU A 246 13.12 -1.84 10.57
C GLU A 246 14.58 -2.10 10.98
N GLU A 247 14.80 -2.51 12.22
CA GLU A 247 16.13 -2.84 12.73
C GLU A 247 16.74 -4.03 11.97
N GLU A 248 15.97 -5.11 11.76
CA GLU A 248 16.42 -6.27 10.98
C GLU A 248 16.71 -5.92 9.52
N CYS A 249 16.00 -4.96 8.93
CA CYS A 249 16.31 -4.49 7.59
C CYS A 249 17.71 -3.85 7.48
N MET A 250 18.23 -3.27 8.56
CA MET A 250 19.57 -2.66 8.58
C MET A 250 20.70 -3.69 8.63
N PHE A 251 20.44 -4.92 9.05
CA PHE A 251 21.46 -5.95 9.19
C PHE A 251 21.65 -6.74 7.89
N PRO A 252 22.85 -6.73 7.25
CA PRO A 252 23.06 -7.36 5.94
C PRO A 252 22.85 -8.88 5.89
N LYS A 253 22.91 -9.56 7.04
CA LYS A 253 22.73 -11.01 7.18
C LYS A 253 21.44 -11.40 7.88
N ALA A 254 20.55 -10.44 8.16
CA ALA A 254 19.23 -10.76 8.69
C ALA A 254 18.40 -11.53 7.66
N THR A 255 17.54 -12.40 8.16
CA THR A 255 16.61 -13.23 7.40
C THR A 255 15.23 -13.13 8.03
N ASP A 256 14.17 -13.48 7.31
CA ASP A 256 12.83 -13.49 7.90
C ASP A 256 12.76 -14.41 9.14
N THR A 257 13.60 -15.45 9.19
CA THR A 257 13.76 -16.32 10.37
C THR A 257 14.40 -15.60 11.56
N SER A 258 15.43 -14.76 11.36
CA SER A 258 16.02 -13.99 12.45
C SER A 258 15.04 -12.95 12.98
N PHE A 259 14.28 -12.31 12.08
CA PHE A 259 13.18 -11.41 12.43
C PHE A 259 12.12 -12.11 13.29
N LYS A 260 11.67 -13.31 12.87
CA LYS A 260 10.74 -14.14 13.67
C LYS A 260 11.23 -14.38 15.07
N ASN A 261 12.49 -14.80 15.21
CA ASN A 261 13.05 -15.19 16.50
C ASN A 261 13.10 -13.97 17.43
N LYS A 262 13.51 -12.79 16.93
CA LYS A 262 13.47 -11.54 17.70
C LYS A 262 12.05 -11.17 18.14
N LEU A 263 11.04 -11.30 17.27
CA LEU A 263 9.64 -11.06 17.65
C LEU A 263 9.20 -11.97 18.78
N TYR A 264 9.55 -13.25 18.69
CA TYR A 264 9.20 -14.25 19.71
C TYR A 264 9.87 -13.94 21.04
N ASP A 265 11.18 -13.69 21.05
CA ASP A 265 11.92 -13.38 22.27
C ASP A 265 11.40 -12.10 22.96
N GLN A 266 10.98 -11.12 22.16
CA GLN A 266 10.49 -9.84 22.66
C GLN A 266 9.03 -9.90 23.15
N HIS A 267 8.13 -10.61 22.49
CA HIS A 267 6.69 -10.50 22.73
C HIS A 267 6.01 -11.77 23.21
N LEU A 268 6.53 -12.96 22.88
CA LEU A 268 5.86 -14.21 23.24
C LEU A 268 5.79 -14.39 24.76
N GLY A 269 4.58 -14.58 25.29
CA GLY A 269 4.33 -14.71 26.73
C GLY A 269 4.41 -13.41 27.53
N LYS A 270 4.77 -12.29 26.89
CA LYS A 270 4.82 -10.94 27.48
C LYS A 270 3.69 -10.04 27.00
N SER A 271 3.26 -10.22 25.75
CA SER A 271 2.20 -9.44 25.11
C SER A 271 1.00 -10.33 24.79
N ASN A 272 -0.14 -10.10 25.42
CA ASN A 272 -1.34 -10.93 25.27
C ASN A 272 -1.87 -10.96 23.82
N ASN A 273 -1.69 -9.86 23.07
CA ASN A 273 -2.10 -9.76 21.68
C ASN A 273 -1.16 -10.49 20.70
N PHE A 274 -0.01 -11.01 21.15
CA PHE A 274 0.95 -11.75 20.32
C PHE A 274 0.89 -13.24 20.64
N GLN A 275 0.55 -14.07 19.65
CA GLN A 275 0.35 -15.50 19.83
C GLN A 275 1.13 -16.34 18.82
N LYS A 276 1.34 -17.62 19.16
CA LYS A 276 1.77 -18.62 18.19
C LYS A 276 0.59 -19.02 17.31
N PRO A 277 0.81 -19.21 15.99
CA PRO A 277 -0.24 -19.65 15.11
C PRO A 277 -0.68 -21.06 15.45
N LYS A 278 -1.98 -21.32 15.31
CA LYS A 278 -2.54 -22.67 15.51
C LYS A 278 -2.28 -23.49 14.25
N PRO A 279 -1.52 -24.58 14.31
CA PRO A 279 -1.27 -25.40 13.13
C PRO A 279 -2.59 -26.03 12.66
N ALA A 280 -2.99 -25.72 11.43
CA ALA A 280 -4.18 -26.28 10.79
C ALA A 280 -3.80 -26.91 9.44
N LYS A 281 -4.25 -28.14 9.19
CA LYS A 281 -4.01 -28.83 7.91
C LYS A 281 -4.70 -28.05 6.79
N GLY A 282 -3.96 -27.71 5.74
CA GLY A 282 -4.48 -27.03 4.54
C GLY A 282 -4.44 -25.50 4.57
N LYS A 283 -4.04 -24.87 5.67
CA LYS A 283 -3.78 -23.41 5.70
C LYS A 283 -2.37 -23.08 5.24
N ALA A 284 -2.20 -21.89 4.66
CA ALA A 284 -0.88 -21.37 4.32
C ALA A 284 0.01 -21.25 5.57
N GLU A 285 1.32 -21.35 5.39
CA GLU A 285 2.27 -21.25 6.49
C GLU A 285 2.14 -19.90 7.20
N ALA A 286 1.92 -19.91 8.51
CA ALA A 286 1.88 -18.72 9.34
C ALA A 286 3.00 -18.76 10.39
N HIS A 287 3.54 -17.59 10.72
CA HIS A 287 4.70 -17.47 11.59
C HIS A 287 4.36 -16.82 12.94
N PHE A 288 3.37 -15.95 13.01
CA PHE A 288 2.81 -15.42 14.25
C PHE A 288 1.35 -15.03 14.06
N SER A 289 0.60 -14.89 15.15
CA SER A 289 -0.78 -14.40 15.11
C SER A 289 -0.93 -13.16 15.98
N LEU A 290 -1.74 -12.21 15.51
CA LEU A 290 -2.15 -11.06 16.31
C LEU A 290 -3.62 -11.14 16.66
N VAL A 291 -3.94 -10.77 17.90
CA VAL A 291 -5.31 -10.59 18.35
C VAL A 291 -5.71 -9.14 18.13
N HIS A 292 -6.42 -8.90 17.03
CA HIS A 292 -7.05 -7.63 16.70
C HIS A 292 -8.48 -7.56 17.27
N TYR A 293 -9.08 -6.38 17.27
CA TYR A 293 -10.49 -6.22 17.67
C TYR A 293 -11.44 -7.07 16.81
N ALA A 294 -11.15 -7.20 15.51
CA ALA A 294 -11.94 -7.91 14.53
C ALA A 294 -11.80 -9.44 14.65
N GLY A 295 -10.70 -9.93 15.22
CA GLY A 295 -10.39 -11.35 15.31
C GLY A 295 -8.88 -11.63 15.34
N THR A 296 -8.53 -12.92 15.40
CA THR A 296 -7.13 -13.35 15.30
C THR A 296 -6.72 -13.49 13.84
N VAL A 297 -5.62 -12.85 13.46
CA VAL A 297 -5.06 -12.91 12.10
C VAL A 297 -3.70 -13.61 12.13
N ASP A 298 -3.53 -14.58 11.25
CA ASP A 298 -2.30 -15.36 11.07
C ASP A 298 -1.44 -14.74 9.97
N TYR A 299 -0.22 -14.29 10.31
CA TYR A 299 0.68 -13.59 9.39
C TYR A 299 1.84 -14.47 8.92
N ASN A 300 2.09 -14.45 7.62
CA ASN A 300 3.26 -15.05 6.99
C ASN A 300 4.33 -13.98 6.75
N ILE A 301 5.53 -14.18 7.33
CA ILE A 301 6.64 -13.21 7.26
C ILE A 301 7.58 -13.39 6.07
N SER A 302 7.34 -14.37 5.20
CA SER A 302 8.24 -14.68 4.10
C SER A 302 8.32 -13.49 3.13
N GLY A 303 9.54 -13.04 2.86
CA GLY A 303 9.84 -11.87 2.05
C GLY A 303 9.59 -10.52 2.73
N TRP A 304 9.27 -10.46 4.03
CA TRP A 304 8.99 -9.19 4.70
C TRP A 304 10.18 -8.26 4.73
N LEU A 305 11.40 -8.78 4.98
CA LEU A 305 12.59 -7.94 4.98
C LEU A 305 12.81 -7.32 3.59
N ASP A 306 12.66 -8.09 2.52
CA ASP A 306 12.86 -7.58 1.16
C ASP A 306 11.75 -6.61 0.76
N LYS A 307 10.48 -6.92 1.07
CA LYS A 307 9.34 -6.02 0.86
C LYS A 307 9.51 -4.70 1.60
N ASN A 308 10.03 -4.74 2.83
CA ASN A 308 10.19 -3.54 3.66
C ASN A 308 11.41 -2.70 3.29
N LYS A 309 12.46 -3.34 2.76
CA LYS A 309 13.66 -2.69 2.19
C LYS A 309 13.36 -1.99 0.87
N ASP A 310 12.50 -2.61 0.06
CA ASP A 310 12.20 -2.23 -1.32
C ASP A 310 13.47 -1.83 -2.12
N PRO A 311 14.48 -2.73 -2.21
CA PRO A 311 15.77 -2.37 -2.75
C PRO A 311 15.69 -2.09 -4.25
N LEU A 312 15.97 -0.86 -4.66
CA LEU A 312 16.06 -0.48 -6.07
C LEU A 312 17.48 -0.62 -6.60
N ASN A 313 17.59 -1.04 -7.86
CA ASN A 313 18.86 -1.04 -8.56
C ASN A 313 19.25 0.40 -8.92
N GLU A 314 20.11 1.00 -8.10
CA GLU A 314 20.61 2.38 -8.25
C GLU A 314 21.27 2.65 -9.61
N THR A 315 21.84 1.63 -10.26
CA THR A 315 22.42 1.82 -11.61
C THR A 315 21.32 2.07 -12.64
N VAL A 316 20.20 1.35 -12.54
CA VAL A 316 19.04 1.55 -13.42
C VAL A 316 18.31 2.85 -13.08
N VAL A 317 18.17 3.17 -11.78
CA VAL A 317 17.62 4.48 -11.34
C VAL A 317 18.43 5.63 -11.94
N GLY A 318 19.76 5.52 -11.96
CA GLY A 318 20.62 6.51 -12.63
C GLY A 318 20.40 6.63 -14.14
N LEU A 319 19.91 5.59 -14.81
CA LEU A 319 19.48 5.67 -16.22
C LEU A 319 18.14 6.41 -16.32
N TYR A 320 17.18 6.13 -15.44
CA TYR A 320 15.89 6.83 -15.42
C TYR A 320 16.05 8.33 -15.19
N GLN A 321 16.91 8.72 -14.26
CA GLN A 321 17.25 10.12 -13.97
C GLN A 321 17.81 10.87 -15.19
N LYS A 322 18.44 10.16 -16.13
CA LYS A 322 19.05 10.72 -17.35
C LYS A 322 18.20 10.48 -18.60
N SER A 323 17.01 9.91 -18.45
CA SER A 323 16.10 9.68 -19.58
C SER A 323 15.77 11.01 -20.25
N SER A 324 15.68 11.00 -21.58
CA SER A 324 15.17 12.16 -22.33
C SER A 324 13.65 12.33 -22.17
N MET A 325 12.94 11.33 -21.62
CA MET A 325 11.57 11.49 -21.16
C MET A 325 11.56 12.29 -19.85
N LYS A 326 11.18 13.56 -19.95
CA LYS A 326 11.17 14.49 -18.80
C LYS A 326 10.37 13.96 -17.60
N THR A 327 9.21 13.35 -17.85
CA THR A 327 8.38 12.77 -16.79
C THR A 327 9.15 11.69 -16.03
N LEU A 328 9.73 10.69 -16.72
CA LEU A 328 10.51 9.64 -16.07
C LEU A 328 11.70 10.19 -15.28
N ALA A 329 12.45 11.13 -15.86
CA ALA A 329 13.55 11.79 -15.17
C ALA A 329 13.07 12.53 -13.91
N LEU A 330 11.93 13.21 -13.97
CA LEU A 330 11.30 13.88 -12.83
C LEU A 330 10.86 12.89 -11.73
N LEU A 331 10.31 11.73 -12.10
CA LEU A 331 9.87 10.70 -11.14
C LEU A 331 11.02 10.19 -10.25
N PHE A 332 12.23 10.12 -10.82
CA PHE A 332 13.43 9.62 -10.15
C PHE A 332 14.45 10.71 -9.78
N ALA A 333 14.12 11.99 -9.97
CA ALA A 333 14.98 13.08 -9.56
C ALA A 333 15.19 13.08 -8.04
N ASP A 334 16.43 13.35 -7.61
CA ASP A 334 16.76 13.57 -6.20
C ASP A 334 16.08 14.86 -5.73
N ARG A 335 14.89 14.75 -5.12
CA ARG A 335 14.22 15.93 -4.56
C ARG A 335 15.02 16.43 -3.35
N PRO A 336 15.39 17.72 -3.30
CA PRO A 336 15.80 18.31 -2.03
C PRO A 336 14.61 18.26 -1.07
N VAL A 337 14.83 17.73 0.13
CA VAL A 337 13.87 17.84 1.24
C VAL A 337 13.55 19.33 1.40
N GLU A 338 12.26 19.69 1.37
CA GLU A 338 11.80 21.08 1.46
C GLU A 338 12.61 21.89 2.49
N GLU A 339 13.15 23.02 2.03
CA GLU A 339 13.87 24.00 2.85
C GLU A 339 12.93 24.61 3.89
N GLY A 340 12.78 23.93 5.03
CA GLY A 340 11.94 24.43 6.13
C GLY A 340 12.11 23.67 7.44
N LYS A 341 12.62 22.44 7.41
CA LYS A 341 13.03 21.71 8.61
C LYS A 341 14.50 21.33 8.48
N LYS A 342 15.36 21.98 9.28
CA LYS A 342 16.69 21.46 9.64
C LYS A 342 16.52 20.15 10.44
N ALA A 343 15.96 19.12 9.82
CA ALA A 343 16.29 17.76 10.19
C ALA A 343 17.72 17.57 9.67
N ALA A 344 18.68 17.55 10.59
CA ALA A 344 20.05 17.19 10.27
C ALA A 344 20.02 15.99 9.33
N LYS A 345 20.68 16.10 8.17
CA LYS A 345 21.04 14.95 7.33
C LYS A 345 21.80 13.99 8.24
N LYS A 346 21.10 13.08 8.92
CA LYS A 346 21.71 11.90 9.52
C LYS A 346 22.38 11.21 8.34
N LYS A 347 23.72 11.12 8.38
CA LYS A 347 24.49 10.23 7.50
C LYS A 347 23.80 8.86 7.60
N GLY A 348 22.98 8.49 6.62
CA GLY A 348 22.04 7.37 6.71
C GLY A 348 20.64 7.58 6.10
N SER A 349 20.31 8.78 5.60
CA SER A 349 19.03 9.06 4.91
C SER A 349 18.70 8.16 3.69
N SER A 350 19.60 7.27 3.27
CA SER A 350 19.38 6.38 2.12
C SER A 350 18.59 5.11 2.46
N PHE A 351 18.25 4.87 3.72
CA PHE A 351 17.52 3.66 4.11
C PHE A 351 16.29 4.01 4.92
N GLN A 352 15.26 4.49 4.23
CA GLN A 352 13.92 4.63 4.77
C GLN A 352 13.12 3.40 4.32
N THR A 353 12.60 2.62 5.26
CA THR A 353 11.80 1.45 4.95
C THR A 353 10.36 1.83 4.61
N VAL A 354 9.66 0.92 3.92
CA VAL A 354 8.23 1.07 3.60
C VAL A 354 7.40 1.28 4.87
N SER A 355 7.65 0.48 5.91
CA SER A 355 6.98 0.60 7.21
C SER A 355 7.17 1.96 7.88
N ALA A 356 8.36 2.57 7.75
CA ALA A 356 8.65 3.85 8.38
C ALA A 356 7.88 4.99 7.72
N LEU A 357 7.87 5.02 6.38
CA LEU A 357 7.10 6.00 5.61
C LEU A 357 5.59 5.84 5.85
N PHE A 358 5.12 4.58 5.85
CA PHE A 358 3.72 4.26 6.13
C PHE A 358 3.28 4.76 7.51
N ARG A 359 4.06 4.50 8.56
CA ARG A 359 3.77 5.00 9.92
C ARG A 359 3.73 6.52 9.99
N GLU A 360 4.64 7.20 9.30
CA GLU A 360 4.65 8.67 9.26
C GLU A 360 3.37 9.22 8.62
N ASN A 361 2.97 8.66 7.47
CA ASN A 361 1.77 9.08 6.75
C ASN A 361 0.50 8.78 7.55
N LEU A 362 0.41 7.59 8.17
CA LEU A 362 -0.72 7.23 9.01
C LEU A 362 -0.83 8.15 10.24
N ASN A 363 0.28 8.52 10.87
CA ASN A 363 0.25 9.46 11.99
C ASN A 363 -0.21 10.87 11.58
N LYS A 364 0.20 11.34 10.40
CA LYS A 364 -0.32 12.59 9.82
C LYS A 364 -1.83 12.50 9.58
N LEU A 365 -2.31 11.40 9.00
CA LEU A 365 -3.73 11.16 8.78
C LEU A 365 -4.52 11.19 10.10
N MET A 366 -4.08 10.43 11.11
CA MET A 366 -4.75 10.39 12.42
C MET A 366 -4.76 11.76 13.11
N SER A 367 -3.70 12.55 12.95
CA SER A 367 -3.67 13.93 13.45
C SER A 367 -4.73 14.82 12.79
N ASN A 368 -4.86 14.72 11.46
CA ASN A 368 -5.86 15.48 10.72
C ASN A 368 -7.30 15.07 11.11
N LEU A 369 -7.56 13.78 11.25
CA LEU A 369 -8.87 13.28 11.69
C LEU A 369 -9.27 13.80 13.07
N ARG A 370 -8.32 13.87 14.02
CA ARG A 370 -8.56 14.39 15.38
C ARG A 370 -8.92 15.88 15.40
N SER A 371 -8.52 16.65 14.39
CA SER A 371 -8.90 18.07 14.24
C SER A 371 -10.23 18.31 13.52
N THR A 372 -10.94 17.24 13.15
CA THR A 372 -12.20 17.32 12.39
C THR A 372 -13.37 16.73 13.17
N HIS A 373 -14.59 17.06 12.73
CA HIS A 373 -15.79 16.38 13.20
C HIS A 373 -16.08 15.16 12.30
N PRO A 374 -15.92 13.92 12.80
CA PRO A 374 -16.04 12.73 11.98
C PRO A 374 -17.50 12.31 11.78
N HIS A 375 -17.80 11.87 10.55
CA HIS A 375 -19.02 11.16 10.20
C HIS A 375 -18.66 9.77 9.71
N PHE A 376 -19.34 8.73 10.21
CA PHE A 376 -18.99 7.35 9.92
C PHE A 376 -20.06 6.69 9.04
N VAL A 377 -19.61 6.02 7.98
CA VAL A 377 -20.43 5.14 7.12
C VAL A 377 -19.74 3.79 7.06
N ARG A 378 -20.46 2.71 7.42
CA ARG A 378 -19.95 1.34 7.34
C ARG A 378 -20.70 0.60 6.23
N CYS A 379 -20.00 0.31 5.15
CA CYS A 379 -20.52 -0.49 4.05
C CYS A 379 -20.43 -1.98 4.38
N LEU A 380 -21.45 -2.77 4.03
CA LEU A 380 -21.49 -4.21 4.21
C LEU A 380 -21.63 -4.90 2.86
N ILE A 381 -20.81 -5.91 2.63
CA ILE A 381 -20.91 -6.81 1.48
C ILE A 381 -22.03 -7.81 1.77
N PRO A 382 -23.11 -7.85 0.98
CA PRO A 382 -24.23 -8.71 1.28
C PRO A 382 -23.96 -10.18 0.89
N ASN A 383 -23.18 -10.44 -0.16
CA ASN A 383 -22.82 -11.79 -0.62
C ASN A 383 -21.57 -11.73 -1.53
N GLU A 384 -20.83 -12.84 -1.67
CA GLU A 384 -19.63 -12.91 -2.51
C GLU A 384 -19.97 -13.14 -4.00
N THR A 385 -21.17 -13.66 -4.28
CA THR A 385 -21.64 -13.94 -5.65
C THR A 385 -22.01 -12.69 -6.46
N LYS A 386 -21.92 -11.49 -5.86
CA LYS A 386 -22.30 -10.19 -6.46
C LYS A 386 -23.76 -10.17 -6.95
N THR A 387 -24.64 -10.92 -6.30
CA THR A 387 -26.06 -11.02 -6.67
C THR A 387 -26.89 -9.96 -5.93
N PRO A 388 -27.61 -9.07 -6.61
CA PRO A 388 -28.45 -8.07 -5.95
C PRO A 388 -29.59 -8.72 -5.16
N GLY A 389 -29.86 -8.24 -3.95
CA GLY A 389 -30.96 -8.71 -3.09
C GLY A 389 -30.69 -10.02 -2.33
N ALA A 390 -29.60 -10.73 -2.60
CA ALA A 390 -29.18 -11.90 -1.83
C ALA A 390 -28.32 -11.49 -0.62
N MET A 391 -28.43 -12.23 0.50
CA MET A 391 -27.66 -11.95 1.71
C MET A 391 -27.13 -13.23 2.35
N GLU A 392 -25.82 -13.30 2.55
CA GLU A 392 -25.13 -14.36 3.25
C GLU A 392 -24.95 -13.99 4.72
N HIS A 393 -25.67 -14.69 5.60
CA HIS A 393 -25.75 -14.32 7.02
C HIS A 393 -24.40 -14.41 7.72
N GLU A 394 -23.61 -15.46 7.48
CA GLU A 394 -22.30 -15.61 8.13
C GLU A 394 -21.30 -14.54 7.68
N LEU A 395 -21.29 -14.19 6.40
CA LEU A 395 -20.47 -13.13 5.83
C LEU A 395 -20.80 -11.76 6.47
N VAL A 396 -22.09 -11.43 6.57
CA VAL A 396 -22.50 -10.15 7.17
C VAL A 396 -22.24 -10.14 8.68
N LEU A 397 -22.49 -11.25 9.39
CA LEU A 397 -22.17 -11.36 10.81
C LEU A 397 -20.67 -11.20 11.08
N HIS A 398 -19.82 -11.74 10.21
CA HIS A 398 -18.37 -11.55 10.28
C HIS A 398 -18.02 -10.07 10.13
N GLN A 399 -18.52 -9.40 9.10
CA GLN A 399 -18.29 -7.97 8.89
C GLN A 399 -18.82 -7.09 10.02
N LEU A 400 -19.97 -7.40 10.62
CA LEU A 400 -20.50 -6.64 11.76
C LEU A 400 -19.58 -6.69 12.99
N ARG A 401 -18.87 -7.80 13.19
CA ARG A 401 -17.80 -7.92 14.20
C ARG A 401 -16.57 -7.11 13.79
N CYS A 402 -16.09 -7.31 12.56
CA CYS A 402 -14.87 -6.69 12.06
C CYS A 402 -14.98 -5.18 11.84
N ASN A 403 -16.19 -4.63 11.66
CA ASN A 403 -16.43 -3.20 11.51
C ASN A 403 -16.67 -2.48 12.85
N GLY A 404 -16.61 -3.21 13.98
CA GLY A 404 -16.86 -2.66 15.31
C GLY A 404 -18.31 -2.21 15.54
N VAL A 405 -19.26 -2.68 14.72
CA VAL A 405 -20.69 -2.32 14.83
C VAL A 405 -21.28 -2.93 16.09
N LEU A 406 -20.93 -4.17 16.41
CA LEU A 406 -21.40 -4.84 17.63
C LEU A 406 -20.84 -4.17 18.89
N GLU A 407 -19.59 -3.71 18.84
CA GLU A 407 -18.95 -2.93 19.89
C GLU A 407 -19.69 -1.61 20.07
N GLY A 408 -19.95 -0.87 18.97
CA GLY A 408 -20.81 0.32 18.97
C GLY A 408 -22.18 0.09 19.61
N ILE A 409 -22.87 -1.00 19.25
CA ILE A 409 -24.16 -1.37 19.86
C ILE A 409 -24.01 -1.69 21.35
N ARG A 410 -22.96 -2.42 21.76
CA ARG A 410 -22.71 -2.71 23.19
C ARG A 410 -22.53 -1.43 24.00
N ILE A 411 -21.88 -0.43 23.40
CA ILE A 411 -21.66 0.89 24.00
C ILE A 411 -22.99 1.64 24.12
N CYS A 412 -23.70 1.83 23.00
CA CYS A 412 -25.00 2.49 22.98
C CYS A 412 -25.99 1.81 23.95
N ARG A 413 -25.93 0.49 24.08
CA ARG A 413 -26.76 -0.29 25.01
C ARG A 413 -26.42 -0.04 26.48
N LYS A 414 -25.15 0.22 26.80
CA LYS A 414 -24.76 0.60 28.16
C LYS A 414 -25.28 2.00 28.49
N GLY A 415 -25.27 2.92 27.51
CA GLY A 415 -25.92 4.23 27.62
C GLY A 415 -27.44 4.18 27.39
N PHE A 416 -27.99 5.20 26.74
CA PHE A 416 -29.40 5.32 26.37
C PHE A 416 -29.59 5.06 24.86
N PRO A 417 -29.88 3.82 24.44
CA PRO A 417 -29.89 3.43 23.03
C PRO A 417 -31.09 3.99 22.26
N SER A 418 -32.19 4.33 22.94
CA SER A 418 -33.38 4.93 22.34
C SER A 418 -33.39 6.42 22.64
N ARG A 419 -33.27 7.23 21.58
CA ARG A 419 -33.32 8.70 21.65
C ARG A 419 -34.58 9.16 20.92
N ILE A 420 -35.58 9.58 21.68
CA ILE A 420 -36.82 10.15 21.17
C ILE A 420 -36.81 11.63 21.54
N ILE A 421 -37.14 12.51 20.59
CA ILE A 421 -37.26 13.93 20.88
C ILE A 421 -38.35 14.10 21.94
N TYR A 422 -38.10 14.92 22.96
CA TYR A 422 -39.01 15.04 24.10
C TYR A 422 -40.46 15.38 23.69
N ALA A 423 -40.62 16.18 22.63
CA ALA A 423 -41.93 16.50 22.05
C ALA A 423 -42.67 15.25 21.54
N ASP A 424 -41.99 14.33 20.86
CA ASP A 424 -42.55 13.10 20.30
C ASP A 424 -42.86 12.06 21.38
N PHE A 425 -42.10 12.04 22.49
CA PHE A 425 -42.38 11.15 23.62
C PHE A 425 -43.55 11.63 24.49
N LYS A 426 -43.74 12.96 24.58
CA LYS A 426 -44.76 13.58 25.42
C LYS A 426 -46.16 13.53 24.80
N GLN A 427 -46.25 13.39 23.49
CA GLN A 427 -47.50 13.31 22.72
C GLN A 427 -48.14 11.93 22.86
#